data_AF-A0A167P7Q4-F1
#
_entry.id   AF-A0A167P7Q4-F1
#
_cell.length_a   1.000
_cell.length_b   1.000
_cell.length_c   1.000
_cell.angle_alpha   90.00
_cell.angle_beta   90.00
_cell.angle_gamma   90.00
#
_symmetry.space_group_name_H-M   'P 1'
#
loop_
_entity.id
_entity.type
_entity.pdbx_description
1 polymer ?
#
loop_
_entity_poly.entity_id
_entity_poly.type
_entity_poly.pdbx_seq_one_letter_code
_entity_poly.pdbx_strand_id
1 'polypeptide(L)'
;MGKVIRVFEPSLDGSTTFQVLTKPLVTEGTADITSGTTMDAHPRSVFFGHVDGKVSIYSTSDYSCQRVLHVSGWKINTMAAVGADLWVGFSTGKVSIYDTTKNPWIMKKEWQAHDSTIYQLKTDVTAPYRIERSQVVSIGNDGKVKFWDGLLQDDQLEASLKSSEVQYCQFDELSLMVMTWNAGAATPHNLRYSDGDGGFFREFVQTSGSPDILVFGFQELVDLEDKTATAKRFLKSKKKDSSDNENMSHRYRDWRDFLLKTLDDYTPQGHLYQLLFNAPLVGLFTCIFVKSSLQGRIRNLQGAEVKRGMGGLHGNKGAIAVRFQIDDTSLCFVNCHLAAGQTQTSSRHGDIAAILETSLFPMERDMSARQDYYRGGGDGAMIMDHEICVINGDLNYRIDTMSRDTVVNAVKQGNLAKIRDRDQLLVSRRRNPAFRLRAFEELPLNFAPTYKYDVGTDRYDTSEKRRSPAWCDRLLYRGTDGKIEQLDYGRHEVRVSDHRPVSGSFRLRVKRVDERKRAQAVMEAYNGWEDVRQKHLDDAK
;
A
#
# COMPACT_ATOMS: atom_id res chain seq x y z
N MET A 1 9.78 -22.77 27.51
CA MET A 1 10.69 -22.21 26.50
C MET A 1 12.04 -22.04 27.18
N GLY A 2 13.13 -22.28 26.46
CA GLY A 2 14.48 -22.24 27.03
C GLY A 2 15.52 -21.98 25.94
N LYS A 3 16.74 -21.61 26.35
CA LYS A 3 17.85 -21.28 25.45
C LYS A 3 18.75 -22.47 25.09
N VAL A 4 18.50 -23.61 25.71
CA VAL A 4 19.38 -24.79 25.66
C VAL A 4 18.76 -25.89 24.82
N ILE A 5 19.57 -26.51 23.98
CA ILE A 5 19.23 -27.71 23.22
C ILE A 5 19.99 -28.88 23.85
N ARG A 6 19.28 -29.95 24.18
CA ARG A 6 19.86 -31.21 24.65
C ARG A 6 19.60 -32.28 23.60
N VAL A 7 20.63 -33.06 23.30
CA VAL A 7 20.59 -34.13 22.31
C VAL A 7 20.54 -35.46 23.05
N PHE A 8 19.57 -36.30 22.68
CA PHE A 8 19.37 -37.60 23.28
C PHE A 8 19.39 -38.68 22.19
N GLU A 9 19.99 -39.82 22.50
CA GLU A 9 19.99 -41.01 21.66
C GLU A 9 19.29 -42.14 22.44
N PRO A 10 18.00 -42.40 22.15
CA PRO A 10 17.28 -43.47 22.81
C PRO A 10 17.82 -44.83 22.34
N SER A 11 18.26 -45.67 23.28
CA SER A 11 18.66 -47.05 23.03
C SER A 11 17.68 -48.01 23.72
N LEU A 12 17.36 -49.11 23.02
CA LEU A 12 16.50 -50.18 23.53
C LEU A 12 17.22 -51.10 24.53
N ASP A 13 18.55 -51.23 24.42
CA ASP A 13 19.38 -52.14 25.20
C ASP A 13 20.23 -51.44 26.28
N GLY A 14 20.18 -50.10 26.34
CA GLY A 14 20.94 -49.28 27.27
C GLY A 14 22.45 -49.25 26.98
N SER A 15 22.90 -49.72 25.82
CA SER A 15 24.31 -49.78 25.45
C SER A 15 24.94 -48.41 25.16
N THR A 16 24.12 -47.40 24.83
CA THR A 16 24.58 -46.04 24.54
C THR A 16 24.20 -45.06 25.63
N THR A 17 25.00 -44.00 25.77
CA THR A 17 24.72 -42.94 26.74
C THR A 17 23.50 -42.15 26.25
N PHE A 18 22.41 -42.17 27.01
CA PHE A 18 21.14 -41.56 26.60
C PHE A 18 21.27 -40.07 26.23
N GLN A 19 22.12 -39.32 26.93
CA GLN A 19 22.42 -37.93 26.58
C GLN A 19 23.74 -37.86 25.83
N VAL A 20 23.68 -37.48 24.55
CA VAL A 20 24.82 -37.49 23.62
C VAL A 20 25.86 -36.43 23.99
N LEU A 21 25.40 -35.24 24.41
CA LEU A 21 26.27 -34.11 24.72
C LEU A 21 26.29 -33.82 26.22
N THR A 22 27.48 -33.78 26.82
CA THR A 22 27.64 -33.39 28.24
C THR A 22 27.22 -31.94 28.48
N LYS A 23 27.52 -31.03 27.53
CA LYS A 23 27.10 -29.63 27.58
C LYS A 23 25.94 -29.39 26.62
N PRO A 24 24.87 -28.68 27.04
CA PRO A 24 23.80 -28.33 26.12
C PRO A 24 24.31 -27.34 25.06
N LEU A 25 23.72 -27.39 23.87
CA LEU A 25 23.98 -26.39 22.83
C LEU A 25 23.22 -25.11 23.19
N VAL A 26 23.84 -23.96 22.94
CA VAL A 26 23.23 -22.63 23.08
C VAL A 26 23.57 -21.85 21.83
N THR A 27 22.60 -21.12 21.31
CA THR A 27 22.82 -20.19 20.21
C THR A 27 23.09 -18.80 20.77
N GLU A 28 24.27 -18.25 20.52
CA GLU A 28 24.58 -16.88 20.92
C GLU A 28 23.76 -15.86 20.11
N GLY A 29 23.40 -14.75 20.74
CA GLY A 29 22.68 -13.66 20.08
C GLY A 29 21.22 -13.96 19.73
N THR A 30 20.62 -15.05 20.22
CA THR A 30 19.19 -15.37 20.05
C THR A 30 18.42 -15.36 21.37
N ALA A 31 17.10 -15.17 21.27
CA ALA A 31 16.18 -15.38 22.39
C ALA A 31 15.84 -16.88 22.58
N ASP A 32 14.89 -17.17 23.46
CA ASP A 32 14.46 -18.54 23.77
C ASP A 32 13.94 -19.26 22.53
N ILE A 33 14.18 -20.57 22.48
CA ILE A 33 13.67 -21.46 21.43
C ILE A 33 12.20 -21.78 21.73
N THR A 34 11.37 -21.65 20.70
CA THR A 34 9.91 -21.86 20.77
C THR A 34 9.45 -23.07 19.97
N SER A 35 10.17 -23.42 18.92
CA SER A 35 9.80 -24.47 17.98
C SER A 35 11.02 -25.05 17.27
N GLY A 36 10.87 -26.25 16.71
CA GLY A 36 11.88 -26.87 15.87
C GLY A 36 11.26 -27.73 14.78
N THR A 37 11.95 -27.86 13.65
CA THR A 37 11.53 -28.70 12.53
C THR A 37 12.73 -29.22 11.74
N THR A 38 12.48 -30.21 10.88
CA THR A 38 13.43 -30.81 9.92
C THR A 38 12.87 -30.66 8.51
N MET A 39 13.74 -30.73 7.51
CA MET A 39 13.35 -30.56 6.10
C MET A 39 14.05 -31.60 5.24
N ASP A 40 13.32 -32.21 4.31
CA ASP A 40 13.88 -33.22 3.40
C ASP A 40 14.94 -32.63 2.47
N ALA A 41 14.78 -31.35 2.08
CA ALA A 41 15.76 -30.62 1.28
C ALA A 41 17.10 -30.38 2.03
N HIS A 42 17.11 -30.49 3.37
CA HIS A 42 18.29 -30.31 4.22
C HIS A 42 18.38 -31.45 5.24
N PRO A 43 18.63 -32.71 4.81
CA PRO A 43 18.45 -33.90 5.66
C PRO A 43 19.45 -33.99 6.81
N ARG A 44 20.53 -33.20 6.76
CA ARG A 44 21.55 -33.10 7.81
C ARG A 44 21.42 -31.85 8.67
N SER A 45 20.27 -31.19 8.63
CA SER A 45 20.02 -29.94 9.37
C SER A 45 18.73 -29.99 10.17
N VAL A 46 18.75 -29.37 11.35
CA VAL A 46 17.58 -29.09 12.19
C VAL A 46 17.46 -27.59 12.36
N PHE A 47 16.22 -27.09 12.29
CA PHE A 47 15.90 -25.67 12.33
C PHE A 47 15.18 -25.36 13.64
N PHE A 48 15.60 -24.32 14.35
CA PHE A 48 14.96 -23.87 15.59
C PHE A 48 14.50 -22.43 15.48
N GLY A 49 13.23 -22.19 15.81
CA GLY A 49 12.61 -20.87 15.79
C GLY A 49 12.72 -20.21 17.16
N HIS A 50 12.99 -18.90 17.17
CA HIS A 50 13.24 -18.14 18.39
C HIS A 50 12.20 -17.04 18.64
N VAL A 51 12.07 -16.63 19.91
CA VAL A 51 11.13 -15.57 20.34
C VAL A 51 11.40 -14.23 19.68
N ASP A 52 12.64 -13.95 19.29
CA ASP A 52 13.06 -12.71 18.65
C ASP A 52 13.02 -12.78 17.11
N GLY A 53 12.26 -13.74 16.54
CA GLY A 53 12.02 -13.80 15.10
C GLY A 53 13.20 -14.34 14.29
N LYS A 54 14.15 -15.01 14.96
CA LYS A 54 15.29 -15.68 14.33
C LYS A 54 15.07 -17.17 14.15
N VAL A 55 15.76 -17.75 13.17
CA VAL A 55 15.88 -19.19 12.95
C VAL A 55 17.35 -19.57 13.05
N SER A 56 17.71 -20.48 13.96
CA SER A 56 19.02 -21.11 14.01
C SER A 56 19.00 -22.47 13.32
N ILE A 57 20.12 -22.82 12.67
CA ILE A 57 20.26 -24.04 11.88
C ILE A 57 21.43 -24.81 12.45
N TYR A 58 21.19 -26.05 12.85
CA TYR A 58 22.19 -26.94 13.43
C TYR A 58 22.42 -28.16 12.53
N SER A 59 23.66 -28.59 12.42
CA SER A 59 24.03 -29.85 11.79
C SER A 59 23.63 -31.03 12.68
N THR A 60 23.03 -32.07 12.11
CA THR A 60 22.71 -33.31 12.84
C THR A 60 23.90 -34.25 12.97
N SER A 61 24.98 -34.03 12.21
CA SER A 61 26.15 -34.90 12.20
C SER A 61 27.17 -34.55 13.28
N ASP A 62 27.39 -33.25 13.51
CA ASP A 62 28.40 -32.75 14.45
C ASP A 62 27.84 -31.75 15.48
N TYR A 63 26.52 -31.49 15.43
CA TYR A 63 25.81 -30.59 16.35
C TYR A 63 26.29 -29.14 16.33
N SER A 64 27.02 -28.74 15.29
CA SER A 64 27.48 -27.35 15.11
C SER A 64 26.32 -26.43 14.71
N CYS A 65 26.30 -25.20 15.23
CA CYS A 65 25.41 -24.15 14.76
C CYS A 65 25.95 -23.62 13.43
N GLN A 66 25.28 -23.95 12.33
CA GLN A 66 25.73 -23.58 11.00
C GLN A 66 25.41 -22.11 10.71
N ARG A 67 24.19 -21.66 11.05
CA ARG A 67 23.68 -20.32 10.70
C ARG A 67 22.62 -19.83 11.68
N VAL A 68 22.50 -18.50 11.81
CA VAL A 68 21.37 -17.83 12.46
C VAL A 68 20.84 -16.75 11.52
N LEU A 69 19.54 -16.79 11.22
CA LEU A 69 18.88 -15.89 10.28
C LEU A 69 17.76 -15.13 10.97
N HIS A 70 17.69 -13.81 10.78
CA HIS A 70 16.58 -13.00 11.26
C HIS A 70 15.50 -12.93 10.17
N VAL A 71 14.42 -13.69 10.36
CA VAL A 71 13.37 -13.83 9.33
C VAL A 71 12.19 -12.88 9.55
N SER A 72 11.94 -12.45 10.80
CA SER A 72 10.85 -11.53 11.12
C SER A 72 11.15 -10.72 12.38
N GLY A 73 10.44 -9.61 12.58
CA GLY A 73 10.41 -8.89 13.85
C GLY A 73 9.41 -9.43 14.87
N TRP A 74 8.66 -10.49 14.54
CA TRP A 74 7.66 -11.10 15.42
C TRP A 74 8.17 -12.39 16.07
N LYS A 75 7.58 -12.72 17.22
CA LYS A 75 7.81 -14.00 17.89
C LYS A 75 7.38 -15.17 17.01
N ILE A 76 8.33 -16.04 16.69
CA ILE A 76 8.04 -17.34 16.08
C ILE A 76 7.46 -18.24 17.15
N ASN A 77 6.34 -18.88 16.86
CA ASN A 77 5.72 -19.84 17.77
C ASN A 77 5.85 -21.28 17.29
N THR A 78 5.80 -21.47 15.98
CA THR A 78 5.74 -22.80 15.39
C THR A 78 6.32 -22.79 13.98
N MET A 79 6.85 -23.93 13.54
CA MET A 79 7.39 -24.10 12.21
C MET A 79 7.02 -25.47 11.66
N ALA A 80 6.85 -25.54 10.34
CA ALA A 80 6.64 -26.76 9.58
C ALA A 80 7.42 -26.67 8.26
N ALA A 81 7.55 -27.78 7.55
CA ALA A 81 8.30 -27.84 6.30
C ALA A 81 7.50 -28.58 5.22
N VAL A 82 7.60 -28.10 3.99
CA VAL A 82 7.08 -28.79 2.80
C VAL A 82 8.17 -28.75 1.73
N GLY A 83 8.82 -29.89 1.48
CA GLY A 83 10.00 -29.95 0.61
C GLY A 83 11.11 -28.99 1.08
N ALA A 84 11.41 -27.97 0.27
CA ALA A 84 12.40 -26.95 0.59
C ALA A 84 11.83 -25.65 1.19
N ASP A 85 10.50 -25.57 1.36
CA ASP A 85 9.84 -24.38 1.90
C ASP A 85 9.66 -24.51 3.42
N LEU A 86 10.15 -23.52 4.16
CA LEU A 86 9.97 -23.41 5.61
C LEU A 86 8.75 -22.54 5.91
N TRP A 87 7.75 -23.12 6.55
CA TRP A 87 6.55 -22.44 7.02
C TRP A 87 6.75 -21.99 8.47
N VAL A 88 6.50 -20.71 8.74
CA VAL A 88 6.73 -20.09 10.05
C VAL A 88 5.45 -19.41 10.52
N GLY A 89 4.95 -19.82 11.68
CA GLY A 89 3.76 -19.27 12.32
C GLY A 89 4.12 -18.35 13.49
N PHE A 90 3.53 -17.17 13.53
CA PHE A 90 3.87 -16.11 14.48
C PHE A 90 2.83 -15.90 15.57
N SER A 91 3.24 -15.21 16.64
CA SER A 91 2.34 -14.77 17.71
C SER A 91 1.24 -13.81 17.26
N THR A 92 1.42 -13.18 16.10
CA THR A 92 0.49 -12.23 15.48
C THR A 92 -0.66 -12.90 14.72
N GLY A 93 -0.65 -14.23 14.56
CA GLY A 93 -1.61 -14.93 13.71
C GLY A 93 -1.20 -15.01 12.24
N LYS A 94 -0.05 -14.46 11.88
CA LYS A 94 0.50 -14.55 10.52
C LYS A 94 1.26 -15.85 10.27
N VAL A 95 1.27 -16.29 9.01
CA VAL A 95 2.18 -17.31 8.49
C VAL A 95 3.06 -16.67 7.40
N SER A 96 4.35 -16.99 7.40
CA SER A 96 5.27 -16.68 6.30
C SER A 96 5.94 -17.96 5.79
N ILE A 97 6.23 -18.00 4.49
CA ILE A 97 6.89 -19.11 3.83
C ILE A 97 8.21 -18.64 3.23
N TYR A 98 9.29 -19.37 3.49
CA TYR A 98 10.63 -19.06 3.01
C TYR A 98 11.18 -20.18 2.13
N ASP A 99 11.65 -19.83 0.93
CA ASP A 99 12.47 -20.72 0.10
C ASP A 99 13.87 -20.81 0.71
N THR A 100 14.19 -21.98 1.25
CA THR A 100 15.46 -22.22 1.94
C THR A 100 16.61 -22.62 1.00
N THR A 101 16.33 -22.83 -0.30
CA THR A 101 17.35 -23.17 -1.31
C THR A 101 18.17 -21.96 -1.76
N LYS A 102 17.67 -20.75 -1.54
CA LYS A 102 18.32 -19.49 -1.91
C LYS A 102 19.18 -18.95 -0.78
N ASN A 103 20.20 -18.17 -1.11
CA ASN A 103 21.00 -17.46 -0.12
C ASN A 103 21.19 -15.99 -0.52
N PRO A 104 20.59 -15.01 0.20
CA PRO A 104 19.72 -15.18 1.38
C PRO A 104 18.39 -15.89 1.04
N TRP A 105 17.70 -16.38 2.07
CA TRP A 105 16.36 -16.95 1.92
C TRP A 105 15.40 -15.92 1.31
N ILE A 106 14.51 -16.39 0.44
CA ILE A 106 13.48 -15.55 -0.18
C ILE A 106 12.14 -15.85 0.49
N MET A 107 11.46 -14.83 1.01
CA MET A 107 10.09 -14.97 1.48
C MET A 107 9.16 -15.10 0.27
N LYS A 108 8.50 -16.25 0.11
CA LYS A 108 7.56 -16.52 -0.98
C LYS A 108 6.20 -15.87 -0.74
N LYS A 109 5.71 -15.97 0.50
CA LYS A 109 4.37 -15.50 0.88
C LYS A 109 4.29 -15.15 2.35
N GLU A 110 3.43 -14.19 2.69
CA GLU A 110 2.99 -13.91 4.06
C GLU A 110 1.50 -13.55 4.03
N TRP A 111 0.71 -14.08 4.97
CA TRP A 111 -0.69 -13.71 5.11
C TRP A 111 -1.17 -13.82 6.56
N GLN A 112 -2.31 -13.19 6.86
CA GLN A 112 -3.00 -13.36 8.13
C GLN A 112 -3.75 -14.69 8.13
N ALA A 113 -3.17 -15.71 8.76
CA ALA A 113 -3.74 -17.04 8.79
C ALA A 113 -4.82 -17.17 9.89
N HIS A 114 -4.65 -16.53 11.04
CA HIS A 114 -5.55 -16.59 12.20
C HIS A 114 -5.78 -15.21 12.79
N ASP A 115 -6.89 -14.97 13.48
CA ASP A 115 -7.19 -13.66 14.11
C ASP A 115 -6.36 -13.44 15.40
N SER A 116 -5.68 -14.49 15.86
CA SER A 116 -4.87 -14.53 17.07
C SER A 116 -3.65 -15.41 16.87
N THR A 117 -2.81 -15.50 17.89
CA THR A 117 -1.59 -16.31 17.97
C THR A 117 -1.75 -17.72 17.38
N ILE A 118 -0.82 -18.10 16.49
CA ILE A 118 -0.74 -19.48 16.00
C ILE A 118 -0.04 -20.34 17.05
N TYR A 119 -0.69 -21.41 17.46
CA TYR A 119 -0.15 -22.37 18.41
C TYR A 119 0.73 -23.40 17.71
N GLN A 120 0.25 -23.96 16.60
CA GLN A 120 0.92 -25.07 15.93
C GLN A 120 0.71 -25.04 14.42
N LEU A 121 1.78 -25.33 13.69
CA LEU A 121 1.81 -25.73 12.30
C LEU A 121 2.27 -27.18 12.22
N LYS A 122 1.61 -27.99 11.40
CA LYS A 122 1.97 -29.38 11.14
C LYS A 122 1.77 -29.68 9.66
N THR A 123 2.80 -30.24 9.02
CA THR A 123 2.65 -30.84 7.69
C THR A 123 2.04 -32.23 7.82
N ASP A 124 1.01 -32.52 7.03
CA ASP A 124 0.50 -33.89 6.90
C ASP A 124 1.42 -34.67 5.95
N VAL A 125 2.35 -35.42 6.55
CA VAL A 125 3.30 -36.27 5.82
C VAL A 125 2.60 -37.41 5.07
N THR A 126 1.34 -37.72 5.38
CA THR A 126 0.58 -38.78 4.69
C THR A 126 -0.24 -38.27 3.52
N ALA A 127 -0.48 -36.95 3.45
CA ALA A 127 -1.32 -36.33 2.43
C ALA A 127 -0.83 -36.59 0.98
N PRO A 128 0.49 -36.54 0.69
CA PRO A 128 1.00 -36.87 -0.65
C PRO A 128 0.57 -38.26 -1.13
N TYR A 129 0.44 -39.24 -0.23
CA TYR A 129 0.06 -40.61 -0.62
C TYR A 129 -1.45 -40.84 -0.64
N ARG A 130 -2.21 -40.15 0.23
CA ARG A 130 -3.64 -40.40 0.41
C ARG A 130 -4.53 -39.59 -0.52
N ILE A 131 -4.12 -38.35 -0.77
CA ILE A 131 -4.92 -37.38 -1.52
C ILE A 131 -4.11 -36.69 -2.62
N GLU A 132 -2.88 -37.16 -2.85
CA GLU A 132 -1.95 -36.65 -3.87
C GLU A 132 -1.76 -35.13 -3.83
N ARG A 133 -1.71 -34.58 -2.60
CA ARG A 133 -1.52 -33.16 -2.31
C ARG A 133 -0.65 -33.01 -1.06
N SER A 134 0.07 -31.91 -0.98
CA SER A 134 0.77 -31.52 0.25
C SER A 134 -0.13 -30.61 1.05
N GLN A 135 -0.23 -30.85 2.35
CA GLN A 135 -1.12 -30.10 3.22
C GLN A 135 -0.41 -29.66 4.48
N VAL A 136 -0.60 -28.39 4.84
CA VAL A 136 -0.18 -27.84 6.13
C VAL A 136 -1.41 -27.49 6.93
N VAL A 137 -1.45 -27.90 8.18
CA VAL A 137 -2.53 -27.60 9.13
C VAL A 137 -2.03 -26.57 10.13
N SER A 138 -2.83 -25.53 10.37
CA SER A 138 -2.58 -24.54 11.42
C SER A 138 -3.68 -24.55 12.47
N ILE A 139 -3.27 -24.35 13.73
CA ILE A 139 -4.16 -24.24 14.89
C ILE A 139 -3.90 -22.89 15.56
N GLY A 140 -4.94 -22.09 15.74
CA GLY A 140 -4.85 -20.75 16.35
C GLY A 140 -5.59 -20.64 17.67
N ASN A 141 -5.19 -19.65 18.47
CA ASN A 141 -5.90 -19.25 19.70
C ASN A 141 -7.27 -18.60 19.43
N ASP A 142 -7.63 -18.39 18.16
CA ASP A 142 -8.96 -18.01 17.72
C ASP A 142 -9.95 -19.19 17.69
N GLY A 143 -9.52 -20.37 18.14
CA GLY A 143 -10.35 -21.58 18.19
C GLY A 143 -10.55 -22.23 16.82
N LYS A 144 -9.77 -21.84 15.80
CA LYS A 144 -9.91 -22.34 14.43
C LYS A 144 -8.78 -23.32 14.11
N VAL A 145 -9.12 -24.34 13.32
CA VAL A 145 -8.18 -25.20 12.60
C VAL A 145 -8.31 -24.89 11.11
N LYS A 146 -7.21 -24.65 10.42
CA LYS A 146 -7.21 -24.30 9.00
C LYS A 146 -6.25 -25.20 8.22
N PHE A 147 -6.63 -25.50 6.99
CA PHE A 147 -5.89 -26.35 6.06
C PHE A 147 -5.37 -25.48 4.91
N TRP A 148 -4.11 -25.67 4.56
CA TRP A 148 -3.43 -24.90 3.52
C TRP A 148 -2.82 -25.85 2.50
N ASP A 149 -2.83 -25.44 1.23
CA ASP A 149 -2.05 -26.12 0.19
C ASP A 149 -0.56 -25.88 0.46
N GLY A 150 0.16 -26.98 0.70
CA GLY A 150 1.59 -26.96 0.98
C GLY A 150 2.45 -26.58 -0.24
N LEU A 151 1.92 -26.73 -1.46
CA LEU A 151 2.64 -26.45 -2.70
C LEU A 151 2.37 -25.06 -3.27
N LEU A 152 1.41 -24.33 -2.71
CA LEU A 152 1.04 -22.97 -3.15
C LEU A 152 0.66 -22.92 -4.64
N GLN A 153 -0.21 -23.84 -5.10
CA GLN A 153 -0.64 -23.97 -6.49
C GLN A 153 -1.07 -22.62 -7.07
N ASP A 154 -1.98 -21.91 -6.42
CA ASP A 154 -2.51 -20.64 -6.90
C ASP A 154 -1.40 -19.59 -7.06
N ASP A 155 -0.47 -19.50 -6.10
CA ASP A 155 0.64 -18.55 -6.16
C ASP A 155 1.63 -18.89 -7.29
N GLN A 156 1.89 -20.17 -7.53
CA GLN A 156 2.75 -20.61 -8.62
C GLN A 156 2.12 -20.36 -10.00
N LEU A 157 0.82 -20.64 -10.12
CA LEU A 157 0.06 -20.37 -11.34
C LEU A 157 -0.02 -18.86 -11.62
N GLU A 158 -0.32 -18.04 -10.60
CA GLU A 158 -0.32 -16.58 -10.72
C GLU A 158 1.06 -16.06 -11.15
N ALA A 159 2.14 -16.56 -10.54
CA ALA A 159 3.50 -16.17 -10.90
C ALA A 159 3.86 -16.57 -12.34
N SER A 160 3.50 -17.78 -12.78
CA SER A 160 3.72 -18.27 -14.14
C SER A 160 2.96 -17.42 -15.17
N LEU A 161 1.67 -17.18 -14.95
CA LEU A 161 0.83 -16.34 -15.81
C LEU A 161 1.37 -14.92 -15.88
N LYS A 162 1.70 -14.33 -14.73
CA LYS A 162 2.29 -12.99 -14.68
C LYS A 162 3.60 -12.91 -15.47
N SER A 163 4.46 -13.94 -15.41
CA SER A 163 5.70 -13.98 -16.18
C SER A 163 5.49 -14.11 -17.70
N SER A 164 4.34 -14.62 -18.11
CA SER A 164 3.95 -14.81 -19.52
C SER A 164 2.97 -13.74 -20.02
N GLU A 165 2.69 -12.68 -19.24
CA GLU A 165 1.72 -11.63 -19.58
C GLU A 165 2.00 -11.01 -20.97
N VAL A 166 3.26 -10.91 -21.38
CA VAL A 166 3.66 -10.41 -22.70
C VAL A 166 3.24 -11.29 -23.89
N GLN A 167 2.93 -12.56 -23.65
CA GLN A 167 2.53 -13.50 -24.69
C GLN A 167 1.04 -13.39 -25.02
N TYR A 168 0.22 -13.02 -24.03
CA TYR A 168 -1.23 -12.95 -24.15
C TYR A 168 -1.82 -11.57 -23.94
N CYS A 169 -1.04 -10.55 -23.61
CA CYS A 169 -1.50 -9.16 -23.49
C CYS A 169 -0.92 -8.26 -24.59
N GLN A 170 -1.76 -7.34 -25.07
CA GLN A 170 -1.32 -6.12 -25.74
C GLN A 170 -1.19 -5.01 -24.69
N PHE A 171 -0.25 -4.09 -24.89
CA PHE A 171 -0.02 -3.00 -23.95
C PHE A 171 -0.04 -1.66 -24.66
N ASP A 172 -0.72 -0.71 -24.03
CA ASP A 172 -0.72 0.69 -24.42
C ASP A 172 -0.12 1.53 -23.29
N GLU A 173 0.54 2.62 -23.66
CA GLU A 173 0.98 3.63 -22.71
C GLU A 173 -0.02 4.78 -22.65
N LEU A 174 -0.41 5.16 -21.45
CA LEU A 174 -1.27 6.31 -21.18
C LEU A 174 -0.54 7.31 -20.31
N SER A 175 -0.83 8.58 -20.53
CA SER A 175 -0.34 9.70 -19.75
C SER A 175 -1.36 10.09 -18.68
N LEU A 176 -0.88 10.32 -17.46
CA LEU A 176 -1.68 10.72 -16.31
C LEU A 176 -1.08 11.99 -15.71
N MET A 177 -1.92 12.95 -15.35
CA MET A 177 -1.54 14.11 -14.57
C MET A 177 -2.40 14.20 -13.33
N VAL A 178 -1.74 14.33 -12.17
CA VAL A 178 -2.41 14.42 -10.86
C VAL A 178 -2.04 15.75 -10.22
N MET A 179 -3.04 16.49 -9.78
CA MET A 179 -2.88 17.71 -8.99
C MET A 179 -3.59 17.54 -7.66
N THR A 180 -2.93 17.98 -6.60
CA THR A 180 -3.49 17.99 -5.26
C THR A 180 -3.32 19.35 -4.60
N TRP A 181 -4.36 19.82 -3.90
CA TRP A 181 -4.32 21.13 -3.28
C TRP A 181 -5.28 21.24 -2.10
N ASN A 182 -4.73 21.50 -0.92
CA ASN A 182 -5.50 22.06 0.19
C ASN A 182 -5.82 23.53 -0.14
N ALA A 183 -7.07 23.81 -0.50
CA ALA A 183 -7.45 25.12 -1.01
C ALA A 183 -7.75 26.15 0.10
N GLY A 184 -7.74 25.76 1.39
CA GLY A 184 -8.00 26.70 2.49
C GLY A 184 -9.30 27.50 2.33
N ALA A 185 -10.36 26.82 1.88
CA ALA A 185 -11.67 27.35 1.53
C ALA A 185 -11.71 28.34 0.35
N ALA A 186 -10.63 28.45 -0.43
CA ALA A 186 -10.58 29.25 -1.65
C ALA A 186 -11.55 28.73 -2.72
N THR A 187 -12.03 29.67 -3.52
CA THR A 187 -12.96 29.44 -4.63
C THR A 187 -12.34 29.84 -5.96
N PRO A 188 -12.89 29.39 -7.10
CA PRO A 188 -12.45 29.89 -8.41
C PRO A 188 -12.56 31.41 -8.55
N HIS A 189 -13.48 32.04 -7.81
CA HIS A 189 -13.58 33.50 -7.75
C HIS A 189 -12.33 34.12 -7.11
N ASN A 190 -11.84 33.57 -5.99
CA ASN A 190 -10.62 34.10 -5.35
C ASN A 190 -9.41 34.08 -6.27
N LEU A 191 -9.27 33.05 -7.12
CA LEU A 191 -8.19 32.98 -8.11
C LEU A 191 -8.26 34.11 -9.14
N ARG A 192 -9.45 34.43 -9.64
CA ARG A 192 -9.64 35.46 -10.67
C ARG A 192 -9.22 36.86 -10.23
N TYR A 193 -9.40 37.17 -8.94
CA TYR A 193 -9.12 38.49 -8.36
C TYR A 193 -7.83 38.54 -7.54
N SER A 194 -7.07 37.44 -7.49
CA SER A 194 -5.74 37.43 -6.88
C SER A 194 -4.71 37.95 -7.88
N ASP A 195 -3.74 38.72 -7.38
CA ASP A 195 -2.64 39.26 -8.17
C ASP A 195 -1.74 38.11 -8.65
N GLY A 196 -1.96 37.66 -9.89
CA GLY A 196 -1.11 36.69 -10.59
C GLY A 196 -1.58 35.24 -10.55
N ASP A 197 -2.55 34.86 -9.71
CA ASP A 197 -2.99 33.46 -9.60
C ASP A 197 -4.07 33.05 -10.63
N GLY A 198 -4.75 34.02 -11.26
CA GLY A 198 -5.89 33.76 -12.16
C GLY A 198 -5.54 32.97 -13.43
N GLY A 199 -4.28 32.99 -13.85
CA GLY A 199 -3.77 32.24 -15.01
C GLY A 199 -3.40 30.79 -14.72
N PHE A 200 -3.34 30.39 -13.43
CA PHE A 200 -2.75 29.12 -13.02
C PHE A 200 -3.36 27.90 -13.73
N PHE A 201 -4.68 27.73 -13.70
CA PHE A 201 -5.32 26.55 -14.29
C PHE A 201 -5.23 26.52 -15.82
N ARG A 202 -5.25 27.69 -16.47
CA ARG A 202 -4.98 27.78 -17.91
C ARG A 202 -3.58 27.27 -18.22
N GLU A 203 -2.57 27.79 -17.53
CA GLU A 203 -1.17 27.41 -17.72
C GLU A 203 -0.94 25.95 -17.38
N PHE A 204 -1.53 25.45 -16.31
CA PHE A 204 -1.47 24.05 -15.91
C PHE A 204 -2.01 23.12 -17.01
N VAL A 205 -3.19 23.42 -17.57
CA VAL A 205 -3.77 22.61 -18.67
C VAL A 205 -2.90 22.69 -19.92
N GLN A 206 -2.46 23.88 -20.32
CA GLN A 206 -1.67 24.08 -21.54
C GLN A 206 -0.28 23.42 -21.47
N THR A 207 0.33 23.40 -20.30
CA THR A 207 1.68 22.81 -20.08
C THR A 207 1.64 21.33 -19.70
N SER A 208 0.46 20.77 -19.40
CA SER A 208 0.31 19.38 -18.97
C SER A 208 0.68 18.33 -20.03
N GLY A 209 0.84 18.74 -21.30
CA GLY A 209 1.09 17.83 -22.41
C GLY A 209 -0.16 17.08 -22.89
N SER A 210 -1.37 17.56 -22.55
CA SER A 210 -2.65 16.91 -22.89
C SER A 210 -2.70 15.44 -22.45
N PRO A 211 -2.61 15.15 -21.13
CA PRO A 211 -2.52 13.80 -20.61
C PRO A 211 -3.82 13.01 -20.83
N ASP A 212 -3.79 11.70 -20.99
CA ASP A 212 -5.01 10.92 -21.22
C ASP A 212 -5.99 10.93 -20.02
N ILE A 213 -5.45 11.11 -18.81
CA ILE A 213 -6.21 11.22 -17.56
C ILE A 213 -5.73 12.45 -16.76
N LEU A 214 -6.67 13.24 -16.27
CA LEU A 214 -6.45 14.35 -15.33
C LEU A 214 -7.17 14.07 -14.02
N VAL A 215 -6.45 14.13 -12.90
CA VAL A 215 -7.00 13.94 -11.56
C VAL A 215 -6.74 15.19 -10.73
N PHE A 216 -7.79 15.80 -10.22
CA PHE A 216 -7.74 16.92 -9.28
C PHE A 216 -8.26 16.47 -7.92
N GLY A 217 -7.41 16.53 -6.89
CA GLY A 217 -7.77 16.23 -5.51
C GLY A 217 -7.65 17.47 -4.63
N PHE A 218 -8.77 17.99 -4.16
CA PHE A 218 -8.82 19.13 -3.26
C PHE A 218 -9.05 18.69 -1.82
N GLN A 219 -8.54 19.50 -0.89
CA GLN A 219 -8.85 19.44 0.54
C GLN A 219 -9.26 20.83 1.03
N GLU A 220 -10.01 20.88 2.12
CA GLU A 220 -10.57 22.11 2.71
C GLU A 220 -11.24 23.04 1.70
N LEU A 221 -12.02 22.55 0.73
CA LEU A 221 -12.84 23.45 -0.13
C LEU A 221 -13.89 24.25 0.65
N VAL A 222 -14.06 23.91 1.92
CA VAL A 222 -15.06 24.45 2.82
C VAL A 222 -14.37 24.88 4.09
N ASP A 223 -14.73 26.06 4.57
CA ASP A 223 -14.24 26.59 5.83
C ASP A 223 -14.69 25.71 7.00
N LEU A 224 -13.70 25.11 7.67
CA LEU A 224 -13.83 24.27 8.85
C LEU A 224 -13.38 25.00 10.13
N GLU A 225 -12.87 26.24 10.04
CA GLU A 225 -12.37 27.02 11.18
C GLU A 225 -13.50 27.72 11.95
N ASP A 226 -14.67 27.94 11.33
CA ASP A 226 -15.88 28.34 12.06
C ASP A 226 -16.36 27.16 12.93
N LYS A 227 -15.88 27.15 14.18
CA LYS A 227 -16.23 26.13 15.20
C LYS A 227 -17.74 26.04 15.45
N THR A 228 -18.49 27.13 15.22
CA THR A 228 -19.94 27.21 15.42
C THR A 228 -20.68 26.53 14.29
N ALA A 229 -20.32 26.83 13.04
CA ALA A 229 -20.86 26.15 11.87
C ALA A 229 -20.43 24.67 11.84
N THR A 230 -19.17 24.40 12.17
CA THR A 230 -18.58 23.07 12.19
C THR A 230 -19.22 22.17 13.27
N ALA A 231 -19.47 22.69 14.48
CA ALA A 231 -20.20 21.95 15.51
C ALA A 231 -21.66 21.67 15.11
N LYS A 232 -22.37 22.64 14.51
CA LYS A 232 -23.73 22.43 13.98
C LYS A 232 -23.77 21.35 12.89
N ARG A 233 -22.76 21.31 12.01
CA ARG A 233 -22.61 20.33 10.93
C ARG A 233 -22.36 18.89 11.43
N PHE A 234 -21.72 18.73 12.58
CA PHE A 234 -21.36 17.41 13.14
C PHE A 234 -22.35 16.84 14.16
N LEU A 235 -23.18 17.67 14.81
CA LEU A 235 -24.00 17.24 15.96
C LEU A 235 -25.41 16.70 15.63
N LYS A 236 -25.92 16.79 14.39
CA LYS A 236 -27.36 16.53 14.15
C LYS A 236 -27.66 15.60 12.96
N SER A 237 -28.21 14.43 13.28
CA SER A 237 -28.78 13.48 12.31
C SER A 237 -30.18 13.89 11.83
N LYS A 238 -30.39 13.81 10.51
CA LYS A 238 -31.67 13.52 9.81
C LYS A 238 -32.86 14.49 9.87
N LYS A 239 -32.75 15.74 10.34
CA LYS A 239 -33.78 16.77 10.09
C LYS A 239 -33.21 18.05 9.45
N LYS A 240 -33.24 18.05 8.12
CA LYS A 240 -33.54 19.18 7.20
C LYS A 240 -33.10 20.58 7.64
N ASP A 241 -31.86 20.95 7.34
CA ASP A 241 -31.50 22.31 6.92
C ASP A 241 -30.88 22.20 5.52
N SER A 242 -31.61 22.63 4.48
CA SER A 242 -31.19 22.46 3.08
C SER A 242 -30.10 23.44 2.67
N SER A 243 -30.03 24.61 3.31
CA SER A 243 -29.14 25.72 2.92
C SER A 243 -27.65 25.42 3.09
N ASP A 244 -27.24 24.78 4.19
CA ASP A 244 -25.83 24.44 4.41
C ASP A 244 -25.38 23.35 3.43
N ASN A 245 -26.19 22.31 3.22
CA ASN A 245 -25.87 21.24 2.26
C ASN A 245 -25.91 21.77 0.81
N GLU A 246 -26.81 22.71 0.50
CA GLU A 246 -26.85 23.45 -0.76
C GLU A 246 -25.57 24.26 -0.96
N ASN A 247 -25.13 25.06 0.01
CA ASN A 247 -23.91 25.88 -0.09
C ASN A 247 -22.65 25.04 -0.32
N MET A 248 -22.54 23.88 0.34
CA MET A 248 -21.46 22.91 0.10
C MET A 248 -21.51 22.39 -1.33
N SER A 249 -22.71 21.98 -1.76
CA SER A 249 -22.95 21.51 -3.12
C SER A 249 -22.61 22.58 -4.15
N HIS A 250 -22.90 23.86 -3.87
CA HIS A 250 -22.52 24.99 -4.73
C HIS A 250 -21.01 25.10 -4.90
N ARG A 251 -20.22 25.08 -3.81
CA ARG A 251 -18.75 25.17 -3.93
C ARG A 251 -18.15 24.04 -4.77
N TYR A 252 -18.61 22.81 -4.60
CA TYR A 252 -18.14 21.68 -5.41
C TYR A 252 -18.52 21.83 -6.88
N ARG A 253 -19.75 22.29 -7.16
CA ARG A 253 -20.22 22.56 -8.53
C ARG A 253 -19.41 23.68 -9.17
N ASP A 254 -19.14 24.76 -8.45
CA ASP A 254 -18.34 25.88 -8.95
C ASP A 254 -16.94 25.44 -9.35
N TRP A 255 -16.28 24.63 -8.51
CA TRP A 255 -14.97 24.06 -8.85
C TRP A 255 -15.05 23.10 -10.03
N ARG A 256 -16.03 22.20 -10.07
CA ARG A 256 -16.24 21.27 -11.19
C ARG A 256 -16.46 22.01 -12.50
N ASP A 257 -17.37 22.99 -12.51
CA ASP A 257 -17.77 23.74 -13.71
C ASP A 257 -16.65 24.66 -14.18
N PHE A 258 -15.88 25.24 -13.24
CA PHE A 258 -14.67 25.98 -13.55
C PHE A 258 -13.60 25.11 -14.21
N LEU A 259 -13.35 23.90 -13.68
CA LEU A 259 -12.38 22.96 -14.27
C LEU A 259 -12.84 22.47 -15.65
N LEU A 260 -14.11 22.10 -15.79
CA LEU A 260 -14.71 21.73 -17.07
C LEU A 260 -14.50 22.83 -18.11
N LYS A 261 -14.91 24.06 -17.78
CA LYS A 261 -14.75 25.21 -18.67
C LYS A 261 -13.28 25.48 -19.02
N THR A 262 -12.38 25.36 -18.04
CA THR A 262 -10.93 25.53 -18.29
C THR A 262 -10.43 24.50 -19.30
N LEU A 263 -10.85 23.24 -19.18
CA LEU A 263 -10.45 22.19 -20.12
C LEU A 263 -11.04 22.45 -21.51
N ASP A 264 -12.31 22.85 -21.60
CA ASP A 264 -12.98 23.17 -22.87
C ASP A 264 -12.31 24.37 -23.57
N ASP A 265 -11.93 25.41 -22.82
CA ASP A 265 -11.39 26.66 -23.37
C ASP A 265 -9.89 26.55 -23.75
N TYR A 266 -9.10 25.74 -23.04
CA TYR A 266 -7.62 25.81 -23.11
C TYR A 266 -6.92 24.52 -23.53
N THR A 267 -7.63 23.41 -23.69
CA THR A 267 -7.03 22.19 -24.21
C THR A 267 -6.80 22.30 -25.73
N PRO A 268 -5.69 21.77 -26.28
CA PRO A 268 -5.45 21.78 -27.73
C PRO A 268 -6.58 21.14 -28.54
N GLN A 269 -6.81 21.67 -29.75
CA GLN A 269 -7.85 21.21 -30.65
C GLN A 269 -7.70 19.71 -30.95
N GLY A 270 -8.81 18.95 -30.86
CA GLY A 270 -8.83 17.49 -31.07
C GLY A 270 -8.67 16.67 -29.79
N HIS A 271 -8.37 17.27 -28.64
CA HIS A 271 -8.25 16.59 -27.35
C HIS A 271 -9.43 16.92 -26.43
N LEU A 272 -10.61 16.35 -26.72
CA LEU A 272 -11.80 16.60 -25.91
C LEU A 272 -11.76 15.80 -24.60
N TYR A 273 -11.85 16.48 -23.46
CA TYR A 273 -11.99 15.84 -22.15
C TYR A 273 -13.45 15.71 -21.75
N GLN A 274 -13.75 14.66 -20.98
CA GLN A 274 -15.03 14.48 -20.32
C GLN A 274 -14.82 14.25 -18.84
N LEU A 275 -15.75 14.72 -18.03
CA LEU A 275 -15.78 14.41 -16.60
C LEU A 275 -16.14 12.93 -16.43
N LEU A 276 -15.18 12.12 -16.00
CA LEU A 276 -15.39 10.73 -15.68
C LEU A 276 -16.09 10.58 -14.33
N PHE A 277 -15.59 11.29 -13.31
CA PHE A 277 -16.05 11.13 -11.95
C PHE A 277 -15.83 12.40 -11.13
N ASN A 278 -16.74 12.70 -10.20
CA ASN A 278 -16.46 13.60 -9.10
C ASN A 278 -17.13 13.11 -7.82
N ALA A 279 -16.52 13.39 -6.67
CA ALA A 279 -17.13 13.13 -5.36
C ALA A 279 -16.61 14.10 -4.30
N PRO A 280 -17.48 14.59 -3.41
CA PRO A 280 -17.10 15.34 -2.21
C PRO A 280 -17.10 14.47 -0.94
N LEU A 281 -16.30 14.87 0.07
CA LEU A 281 -16.39 14.39 1.44
C LEU A 281 -16.04 15.54 2.39
N VAL A 282 -17.06 16.26 2.88
CA VAL A 282 -16.96 17.41 3.79
C VAL A 282 -16.04 18.54 3.31
N GLY A 283 -14.72 18.39 3.37
CA GLY A 283 -13.77 19.37 2.82
C GLY A 283 -12.96 18.81 1.66
N LEU A 284 -12.97 17.48 1.45
CA LEU A 284 -12.32 16.83 0.32
C LEU A 284 -13.22 16.90 -0.91
N PHE A 285 -12.60 17.00 -2.08
CA PHE A 285 -13.29 16.90 -3.36
C PHE A 285 -12.35 16.31 -4.41
N THR A 286 -12.84 15.36 -5.19
CA THR A 286 -12.08 14.75 -6.28
C THR A 286 -12.81 14.98 -7.59
N CYS A 287 -12.10 15.37 -8.63
CA CYS A 287 -12.57 15.40 -10.03
C CYS A 287 -11.60 14.64 -10.91
N ILE A 288 -12.10 13.71 -11.73
CA ILE A 288 -11.33 12.95 -12.70
C ILE A 288 -11.89 13.23 -14.09
N PHE A 289 -11.02 13.69 -14.98
CA PHE A 289 -11.31 13.89 -16.40
C PHE A 289 -10.50 12.92 -17.23
N VAL A 290 -11.07 12.46 -18.33
CA VAL A 290 -10.40 11.58 -19.29
C VAL A 290 -10.63 12.11 -20.70
N LYS A 291 -9.69 11.84 -21.60
CA LYS A 291 -9.94 12.08 -23.02
C LYS A 291 -11.13 11.25 -23.49
N SER A 292 -11.95 11.83 -24.36
CA SER A 292 -13.14 11.19 -24.93
C SER A 292 -12.81 9.89 -25.65
N SER A 293 -11.61 9.76 -26.22
CA SER A 293 -11.11 8.54 -26.86
C SER A 293 -10.95 7.35 -25.90
N LEU A 294 -10.84 7.58 -24.59
CA LEU A 294 -10.76 6.51 -23.58
C LEU A 294 -12.13 6.03 -23.09
N GLN A 295 -13.22 6.74 -23.39
CA GLN A 295 -14.54 6.46 -22.81
C GLN A 295 -15.00 5.01 -23.04
N GLY A 296 -14.80 4.48 -24.24
CA GLY A 296 -15.16 3.10 -24.58
C GLY A 296 -14.27 2.01 -23.96
N ARG A 297 -13.12 2.40 -23.39
CA ARG A 297 -12.17 1.49 -22.72
C ARG A 297 -12.39 1.43 -21.21
N ILE A 298 -13.16 2.36 -20.66
CA ILE A 298 -13.37 2.47 -19.21
C ILE A 298 -14.57 1.63 -18.78
N ARG A 299 -14.37 0.81 -17.75
CA ARG A 299 -15.43 0.02 -17.12
C ARG A 299 -15.29 0.03 -15.61
N ASN A 300 -16.32 -0.46 -14.93
CA ASN A 300 -16.24 -0.75 -13.49
C ASN A 300 -15.90 0.49 -12.64
N LEU A 301 -16.39 1.66 -13.02
CA LEU A 301 -16.20 2.93 -12.29
C LEU A 301 -16.99 2.95 -10.99
N GLN A 302 -16.29 3.19 -9.87
CA GLN A 302 -16.87 3.29 -8.53
C GLN A 302 -16.10 4.29 -7.67
N GLY A 303 -16.80 4.92 -6.74
CA GLY A 303 -16.20 5.78 -5.72
C GLY A 303 -16.68 5.40 -4.31
N ALA A 304 -15.81 5.59 -3.34
CA ALA A 304 -16.07 5.31 -1.93
C ALA A 304 -15.41 6.36 -1.02
N GLU A 305 -15.99 6.55 0.15
CA GLU A 305 -15.54 7.51 1.16
C GLU A 305 -15.11 6.79 2.43
N VAL A 306 -14.00 7.21 3.03
CA VAL A 306 -13.53 6.73 4.33
C VAL A 306 -13.41 7.90 5.28
N LYS A 307 -14.17 7.88 6.37
CA LYS A 307 -14.16 8.94 7.39
C LYS A 307 -13.13 8.60 8.47
N ARG A 308 -12.32 9.58 8.87
CA ARG A 308 -11.24 9.43 9.87
C ARG A 308 -11.24 10.47 11.00
N GLY A 309 -12.04 11.53 10.89
CA GLY A 309 -12.13 12.60 11.88
C GLY A 309 -12.72 12.16 13.23
N MET A 310 -12.28 12.81 14.33
CA MET A 310 -12.73 12.60 15.71
C MET A 310 -12.96 11.12 16.07
N GLY A 311 -11.89 10.31 16.01
CA GLY A 311 -11.95 8.88 16.37
C GLY A 311 -12.51 7.97 15.27
N GLY A 312 -12.45 8.38 13.99
CA GLY A 312 -12.88 7.55 12.86
C GLY A 312 -14.33 7.73 12.42
N LEU A 313 -15.08 8.62 13.05
CA LEU A 313 -16.54 8.74 12.84
C LEU A 313 -16.95 9.96 12.00
N HIS A 314 -16.05 10.94 11.80
CA HIS A 314 -16.37 12.23 11.19
C HIS A 314 -15.62 12.44 9.86
N GLY A 315 -16.26 13.14 8.92
CA GLY A 315 -15.77 13.27 7.54
C GLY A 315 -14.80 14.42 7.26
N ASN A 316 -14.45 15.27 8.23
CA ASN A 316 -13.48 16.36 8.02
C ASN A 316 -12.05 15.89 7.72
N LYS A 317 -11.75 14.64 8.06
CA LYS A 317 -10.52 13.92 7.71
C LYS A 317 -10.93 12.57 7.16
N GLY A 318 -10.13 12.02 6.26
CA GLY A 318 -10.53 10.82 5.55
C GLY A 318 -9.88 10.68 4.19
N ALA A 319 -10.55 9.92 3.34
CA ALA A 319 -10.20 9.78 1.94
C ALA A 319 -11.42 9.60 1.05
N ILE A 320 -11.27 9.99 -0.21
CA ILE A 320 -12.13 9.61 -1.32
C ILE A 320 -11.32 8.68 -2.21
N ALA A 321 -11.75 7.43 -2.36
CA ALA A 321 -11.14 6.46 -3.24
C ALA A 321 -12.03 6.28 -4.48
N VAL A 322 -11.44 6.35 -5.67
CA VAL A 322 -12.13 6.15 -6.95
C VAL A 322 -11.39 5.06 -7.71
N ARG A 323 -12.10 4.02 -8.12
CA ARG A 323 -11.53 2.94 -8.93
C ARG A 323 -12.28 2.76 -10.22
N PHE A 324 -11.55 2.32 -11.24
CA PHE A 324 -12.09 1.89 -12.52
C PHE A 324 -11.05 1.05 -13.22
N GLN A 325 -11.45 0.45 -14.34
CA GLN A 325 -10.55 -0.28 -15.21
C GLN A 325 -10.44 0.46 -16.54
N ILE A 326 -9.24 0.48 -17.12
CA ILE A 326 -9.03 0.83 -18.53
C ILE A 326 -8.55 -0.44 -19.22
N ASP A 327 -9.35 -0.93 -20.18
CA ASP A 327 -9.24 -2.29 -20.69
C ASP A 327 -9.17 -3.28 -19.51
N ASP A 328 -8.11 -4.08 -19.43
CA ASP A 328 -7.92 -5.12 -18.42
C ASP A 328 -6.97 -4.69 -17.29
N THR A 329 -6.66 -3.40 -17.17
CA THR A 329 -5.87 -2.85 -16.05
C THR A 329 -6.74 -2.12 -15.05
N SER A 330 -6.61 -2.46 -13.76
CA SER A 330 -7.33 -1.81 -12.67
C SER A 330 -6.54 -0.64 -12.06
N LEU A 331 -7.21 0.50 -11.91
CA LEU A 331 -6.66 1.74 -11.35
C LEU A 331 -7.46 2.15 -10.10
N CYS A 332 -6.77 2.67 -9.08
CA CYS A 332 -7.40 3.26 -7.90
C CYS A 332 -6.71 4.59 -7.50
N PHE A 333 -7.47 5.68 -7.51
CA PHE A 333 -7.04 7.01 -7.11
C PHE A 333 -7.60 7.36 -5.74
N VAL A 334 -6.76 7.83 -4.83
CA VAL A 334 -7.12 8.08 -3.43
C VAL A 334 -6.73 9.50 -3.06
N ASN A 335 -7.71 10.39 -2.90
CA ASN A 335 -7.51 11.73 -2.35
C ASN A 335 -7.66 11.69 -0.83
N CYS A 336 -6.61 12.02 -0.10
CA CYS A 336 -6.52 11.92 1.35
C CYS A 336 -6.48 13.30 2.04
N HIS A 337 -7.04 13.36 3.24
CA HIS A 337 -6.81 14.45 4.19
C HIS A 337 -6.65 13.84 5.58
N LEU A 338 -5.40 13.67 6.03
CA LEU A 338 -5.07 12.93 7.25
C LEU A 338 -5.00 13.81 8.50
N ALA A 339 -4.91 13.18 9.68
CA ALA A 339 -4.80 13.88 10.96
C ALA A 339 -3.72 14.98 10.98
N ALA A 340 -4.13 16.20 11.31
CA ALA A 340 -3.27 17.37 11.41
C ALA A 340 -2.53 17.45 12.75
N GLY A 341 -1.44 18.21 12.79
CA GLY A 341 -0.67 18.51 14.00
C GLY A 341 0.73 17.89 14.01
N GLN A 342 1.69 18.63 14.59
CA GLN A 342 3.11 18.27 14.59
C GLN A 342 3.37 16.88 15.16
N THR A 343 2.74 16.56 16.30
CA THR A 343 2.99 15.31 17.05
C THR A 343 2.07 14.15 16.65
N GLN A 344 1.21 14.33 15.65
CA GLN A 344 0.14 13.37 15.31
C GLN A 344 0.54 12.31 14.27
N THR A 345 1.83 11.95 14.22
CA THR A 345 2.38 10.98 13.25
C THR A 345 1.74 9.60 13.42
N SER A 346 1.53 9.14 14.66
CA SER A 346 0.87 7.86 14.93
C SER A 346 -0.58 7.85 14.44
N SER A 347 -1.31 8.95 14.64
CA SER A 347 -2.69 9.11 14.14
C SER A 347 -2.75 9.05 12.61
N ARG A 348 -1.80 9.69 11.91
CA ARG A 348 -1.67 9.59 10.44
C ARG A 348 -1.37 8.17 9.96
N HIS A 349 -0.51 7.43 10.69
CA HIS A 349 -0.25 6.02 10.39
C HIS A 349 -1.52 5.17 10.55
N GLY A 350 -2.30 5.41 11.61
CA GLY A 350 -3.57 4.72 11.84
C GLY A 350 -4.62 5.07 10.78
N ASP A 351 -4.68 6.33 10.35
CA ASP A 351 -5.60 6.77 9.29
C ASP A 351 -5.28 6.09 7.96
N ILE A 352 -4.01 6.11 7.53
CA ILE A 352 -3.65 5.52 6.25
C ILE A 352 -3.78 3.99 6.24
N ALA A 353 -3.51 3.33 7.37
CA ALA A 353 -3.74 1.90 7.51
C ALA A 353 -5.23 1.58 7.34
N ALA A 354 -6.10 2.27 8.08
CA ALA A 354 -7.54 2.05 7.98
C ALA A 354 -8.08 2.34 6.56
N ILE A 355 -7.60 3.40 5.89
CA ILE A 355 -8.01 3.72 4.52
C ILE A 355 -7.65 2.57 3.56
N LEU A 356 -6.42 2.06 3.64
CA LEU A 356 -5.92 1.04 2.71
C LEU A 356 -6.48 -0.37 2.97
N GLU A 357 -6.86 -0.68 4.21
CA GLU A 357 -7.31 -2.01 4.65
C GLU A 357 -8.83 -2.17 4.68
N THR A 358 -9.60 -1.09 4.45
CA THR A 358 -11.06 -1.19 4.38
C THR A 358 -11.48 -1.78 3.03
N SER A 359 -12.42 -2.72 3.05
CA SER A 359 -13.15 -3.16 1.85
C SER A 359 -14.14 -2.06 1.43
N LEU A 360 -13.77 -1.27 0.43
CA LEU A 360 -14.51 -0.09 -0.03
C LEU A 360 -15.44 -0.39 -1.20
N PHE A 361 -15.11 -1.38 -2.01
CA PHE A 361 -15.79 -1.68 -3.26
C PHE A 361 -16.45 -3.06 -3.21
N PRO A 362 -17.47 -3.33 -4.05
CA PRO A 362 -18.00 -4.65 -4.24
C PRO A 362 -16.91 -5.59 -4.78
N MET A 363 -16.82 -6.74 -4.13
CA MET A 363 -16.01 -7.88 -4.53
C MET A 363 -16.39 -8.36 -5.93
N GLU A 364 -15.40 -8.51 -6.82
CA GLU A 364 -15.54 -9.25 -8.08
C GLU A 364 -15.77 -10.72 -7.76
N ARG A 365 -16.77 -11.39 -8.33
CA ARG A 365 -17.10 -12.78 -7.98
C ARG A 365 -16.50 -13.78 -8.95
N ASP A 366 -16.18 -13.35 -10.17
CA ASP A 366 -15.54 -14.22 -11.16
C ASP A 366 -14.06 -14.40 -10.84
N MET A 367 -13.65 -15.65 -10.60
CA MET A 367 -12.27 -15.99 -10.22
C MET A 367 -11.25 -15.74 -11.34
N SER A 368 -11.64 -15.93 -12.60
CA SER A 368 -10.76 -15.64 -13.74
C SER A 368 -10.56 -14.13 -13.88
N ALA A 369 -11.64 -13.36 -13.77
CA ALA A 369 -11.58 -11.90 -13.79
C ALA A 369 -10.72 -11.34 -12.66
N ARG A 370 -10.75 -11.96 -11.46
CA ARG A 370 -9.89 -11.55 -10.35
C ARG A 370 -8.41 -11.65 -10.69
N GLN A 371 -8.00 -12.79 -11.25
CA GLN A 371 -6.61 -13.05 -11.63
C GLN A 371 -6.13 -12.09 -12.72
N ASP A 372 -7.03 -11.66 -13.59
CA ASP A 372 -6.67 -10.79 -14.71
C ASP A 372 -6.57 -9.34 -14.30
N TYR A 373 -7.51 -8.87 -13.48
CA TYR A 373 -7.68 -7.44 -13.22
C TYR A 373 -7.09 -6.99 -11.90
N TYR A 374 -6.91 -7.87 -10.93
CA TYR A 374 -6.41 -7.56 -9.59
C TYR A 374 -5.15 -8.36 -9.29
N ARG A 375 -4.45 -8.00 -8.21
CA ARG A 375 -3.14 -8.56 -7.88
C ARG A 375 -3.14 -9.30 -6.55
N GLY A 376 -2.28 -10.31 -6.42
CA GLY A 376 -1.98 -10.96 -5.15
C GLY A 376 -3.20 -11.65 -4.55
N GLY A 377 -4.05 -12.23 -5.41
CA GLY A 377 -5.31 -12.85 -5.03
C GLY A 377 -6.40 -11.88 -4.54
N GLY A 378 -6.22 -10.57 -4.73
CA GLY A 378 -7.22 -9.56 -4.39
C GLY A 378 -8.52 -9.72 -5.20
N ASP A 379 -9.63 -9.26 -4.63
CA ASP A 379 -10.95 -9.38 -5.23
C ASP A 379 -11.54 -8.03 -5.69
N GLY A 380 -10.74 -6.98 -5.61
CA GLY A 380 -11.09 -5.63 -6.02
C GLY A 380 -11.85 -4.85 -4.95
N ALA A 381 -12.12 -5.43 -3.78
CA ALA A 381 -12.81 -4.74 -2.70
C ALA A 381 -11.91 -3.72 -1.99
N MET A 382 -10.60 -3.98 -1.89
CA MET A 382 -9.64 -3.10 -1.23
C MET A 382 -8.85 -2.27 -2.25
N ILE A 383 -8.33 -1.12 -1.80
CA ILE A 383 -7.46 -0.25 -2.62
C ILE A 383 -6.25 -1.06 -3.12
N MET A 384 -5.64 -1.85 -2.24
CA MET A 384 -4.39 -2.56 -2.52
C MET A 384 -4.53 -3.75 -3.48
N ASP A 385 -5.76 -4.14 -3.84
CA ASP A 385 -6.03 -5.18 -4.84
C ASP A 385 -5.75 -4.70 -6.27
N HIS A 386 -5.74 -3.38 -6.48
CA HIS A 386 -5.63 -2.79 -7.81
C HIS A 386 -4.19 -2.82 -8.35
N GLU A 387 -4.05 -2.90 -9.67
CA GLU A 387 -2.76 -2.95 -10.36
C GLU A 387 -1.98 -1.64 -10.22
N ILE A 388 -2.69 -0.52 -10.35
CA ILE A 388 -2.14 0.82 -10.22
C ILE A 388 -2.91 1.55 -9.13
N CYS A 389 -2.20 2.09 -8.15
CA CYS A 389 -2.77 2.93 -7.10
C CYS A 389 -2.04 4.27 -7.04
N VAL A 390 -2.76 5.37 -6.97
CA VAL A 390 -2.18 6.71 -6.78
C VAL A 390 -2.85 7.39 -5.60
N ILE A 391 -2.06 7.70 -4.58
CA ILE A 391 -2.48 8.49 -3.41
C ILE A 391 -2.06 9.92 -3.65
N ASN A 392 -2.98 10.85 -3.49
CA ASN A 392 -2.72 12.28 -3.47
C ASN A 392 -3.39 12.92 -2.26
N GLY A 393 -2.95 14.08 -1.83
CA GLY A 393 -3.65 14.85 -0.80
C GLY A 393 -2.77 15.53 0.23
N ASP A 394 -3.42 16.21 1.16
CA ASP A 394 -2.83 16.71 2.40
C ASP A 394 -2.68 15.54 3.39
N LEU A 395 -1.52 14.87 3.29
CA LEU A 395 -1.15 13.80 4.20
C LEU A 395 -0.68 14.32 5.57
N ASN A 396 -0.51 15.63 5.72
CA ASN A 396 -0.24 16.33 6.97
C ASN A 396 1.03 15.88 7.73
N TYR A 397 1.93 15.11 7.11
CA TYR A 397 3.24 14.81 7.69
C TYR A 397 4.09 16.07 7.75
N ARG A 398 4.86 16.20 8.84
CA ARG A 398 5.63 17.39 9.17
C ARG A 398 7.13 17.10 9.12
N ILE A 399 7.91 18.15 9.33
CA ILE A 399 9.36 18.06 9.46
C ILE A 399 9.67 18.08 10.96
N ASP A 400 10.31 17.02 11.46
CA ASP A 400 10.61 16.86 12.88
C ASP A 400 11.98 17.44 13.27
N THR A 401 12.23 17.54 14.58
CA THR A 401 13.57 17.69 15.19
C THR A 401 14.36 18.96 14.84
N MET A 402 13.71 19.98 14.28
CA MET A 402 14.33 21.28 13.98
C MET A 402 13.44 22.41 14.47
N SER A 403 14.05 23.54 14.89
CA SER A 403 13.26 24.75 15.15
C SER A 403 12.71 25.29 13.83
N ARG A 404 11.54 25.96 13.88
CA ARG A 404 10.93 26.61 12.72
C ARG A 404 11.94 27.46 11.94
N ASP A 405 12.72 28.27 12.66
CA ASP A 405 13.65 29.20 12.04
C ASP A 405 14.79 28.46 11.33
N THR A 406 15.18 27.27 11.80
CA THR A 406 16.14 26.43 11.09
C THR A 406 15.55 25.87 9.79
N VAL A 407 14.27 25.47 9.79
CA VAL A 407 13.58 25.00 8.57
C VAL A 407 13.48 26.14 7.55
N VAL A 408 13.02 27.31 7.99
CA VAL A 408 12.93 28.51 7.13
C VAL A 408 14.29 28.90 6.54
N ASN A 409 15.35 28.89 7.35
CA ASN A 409 16.69 29.20 6.88
C ASN A 409 17.23 28.15 5.89
N ALA A 410 16.96 26.86 6.13
CA ALA A 410 17.34 25.81 5.20
C ALA A 410 16.64 25.97 3.83
N VAL A 411 15.35 26.34 3.83
CA VAL A 411 14.61 26.64 2.61
C VAL A 411 15.22 27.84 1.88
N LYS A 412 15.50 28.95 2.59
CA LYS A 412 16.13 30.15 2.01
C LYS A 412 17.50 29.86 1.39
N GLN A 413 18.24 28.90 1.94
CA GLN A 413 19.54 28.47 1.44
C GLN A 413 19.46 27.40 0.34
N GLY A 414 18.26 26.96 -0.05
CA GLY A 414 18.07 25.85 -0.99
C GLY A 414 18.51 24.49 -0.44
N ASN A 415 18.79 24.37 0.86
CA ASN A 415 19.24 23.13 1.49
C ASN A 415 18.05 22.22 1.85
N LEU A 416 17.31 21.82 0.83
CA LEU A 416 16.13 20.95 0.98
C LEU A 416 16.51 19.55 1.46
N ALA A 417 17.70 19.05 1.08
CA ALA A 417 18.20 17.75 1.51
C ALA A 417 18.21 17.61 3.05
N LYS A 418 18.73 18.63 3.75
CA LYS A 418 18.80 18.66 5.22
C LYS A 418 17.45 18.47 5.90
N ILE A 419 16.40 19.10 5.36
CA ILE A 419 15.05 19.04 5.96
C ILE A 419 14.26 17.80 5.48
N ARG A 420 14.56 17.23 4.30
CA ARG A 420 13.98 15.94 3.84
C ARG A 420 14.38 14.78 4.74
N ASP A 421 15.59 14.78 5.28
CA ASP A 421 16.04 13.73 6.20
C ASP A 421 15.22 13.67 7.49
N ARG A 422 14.52 14.75 7.80
CA ARG A 422 13.66 14.91 8.97
C ARG A 422 12.16 14.93 8.65
N ASP A 423 11.78 14.74 7.39
CA ASP A 423 10.38 14.58 7.00
C ASP A 423 9.80 13.30 7.62
N GLN A 424 8.71 13.42 8.36
CA GLN A 424 8.10 12.32 9.10
C GLN A 424 7.68 11.16 8.20
N LEU A 425 7.17 11.43 6.99
CA LEU A 425 6.74 10.38 6.07
C LEU A 425 7.94 9.58 5.58
N LEU A 426 8.99 10.26 5.12
CA LEU A 426 10.23 9.63 4.65
C LEU A 426 10.94 8.86 5.78
N VAL A 427 10.98 9.43 6.99
CA VAL A 427 11.54 8.75 8.17
C VAL A 427 10.74 7.49 8.51
N SER A 428 9.40 7.56 8.50
CA SER A 428 8.55 6.39 8.74
C SER A 428 8.75 5.28 7.71
N ARG A 429 8.86 5.63 6.41
CA ARG A 429 9.17 4.65 5.34
C ARG A 429 10.52 3.97 5.57
N ARG A 430 11.53 4.70 6.05
CA ARG A 430 12.88 4.14 6.34
C ARG A 430 12.93 3.28 7.61
N ARG A 431 12.25 3.70 8.69
CA ARG A 431 12.44 3.12 10.03
C ARG A 431 11.39 2.09 10.44
N ASN A 432 10.21 2.10 9.83
CA ASN A 432 9.12 1.21 10.18
C ASN A 432 8.82 0.24 9.02
N PRO A 433 9.33 -1.00 9.07
CA PRO A 433 9.09 -2.00 8.03
C PRO A 433 7.61 -2.31 7.77
N ALA A 434 6.75 -2.15 8.78
CA ALA A 434 5.32 -2.42 8.72
C ALA A 434 4.49 -1.21 8.23
N PHE A 435 5.13 -0.06 7.98
CA PHE A 435 4.42 1.14 7.56
C PHE A 435 3.81 0.99 6.17
N ARG A 436 2.50 1.20 6.04
CA ARG A 436 1.74 0.87 4.81
C ARG A 436 2.18 1.64 3.57
N LEU A 437 2.54 2.92 3.72
CA LEU A 437 3.06 3.72 2.60
C LEU A 437 4.49 3.33 2.17
N ARG A 438 5.13 2.35 2.82
CA ARG A 438 6.38 1.75 2.30
C ARG A 438 6.14 0.98 1.00
N ALA A 439 4.92 0.49 0.75
CA ALA A 439 4.55 -0.18 -0.49
C ALA A 439 4.32 0.78 -1.68
N PHE A 440 4.45 2.09 -1.45
CA PHE A 440 4.29 3.12 -2.46
C PHE A 440 5.63 3.82 -2.70
N GLU A 441 5.81 4.29 -3.92
CA GLU A 441 6.90 5.15 -4.36
C GLU A 441 6.51 6.62 -4.38
N GLU A 442 7.52 7.49 -4.31
CA GLU A 442 7.39 8.94 -4.33
C GLU A 442 8.68 9.54 -4.88
N LEU A 443 8.60 10.42 -5.88
CA LEU A 443 9.77 11.12 -6.39
C LEU A 443 10.38 12.06 -5.33
N PRO A 444 11.69 12.38 -5.42
CA PRO A 444 12.33 13.27 -4.47
C PRO A 444 11.67 14.66 -4.39
N LEU A 445 11.43 15.13 -3.17
CA LEU A 445 10.90 16.47 -2.91
C LEU A 445 11.98 17.53 -3.24
N ASN A 446 12.00 18.01 -4.48
CA ASN A 446 12.96 19.01 -4.96
C ASN A 446 12.40 20.45 -4.96
N PHE A 447 11.25 20.65 -4.32
CA PHE A 447 10.57 21.93 -4.16
C PHE A 447 10.43 22.30 -2.68
N ALA A 448 10.27 23.58 -2.38
CA ALA A 448 10.14 24.05 -1.00
C ALA A 448 8.83 23.57 -0.33
N PRO A 449 8.80 23.43 1.01
CA PRO A 449 7.60 23.07 1.76
C PRO A 449 6.35 23.83 1.33
N THR A 450 5.24 23.11 1.21
CA THR A 450 3.97 23.61 0.66
C THR A 450 3.07 24.23 1.70
N TYR A 451 3.35 24.00 2.99
CA TYR A 451 2.63 24.52 4.16
C TYR A 451 3.63 25.19 5.12
N LYS A 452 3.30 26.18 5.95
CA LYS A 452 2.08 27.02 5.99
C LYS A 452 2.46 28.44 5.60
N TYR A 453 1.72 29.04 4.69
CA TYR A 453 1.95 30.41 4.21
C TYR A 453 0.94 31.39 4.81
N ASP A 454 1.32 32.66 4.92
CA ASP A 454 0.35 33.74 5.07
C ASP A 454 -0.37 33.91 3.72
N VAL A 455 -1.70 33.79 3.73
CA VAL A 455 -2.54 33.88 2.53
C VAL A 455 -2.26 35.17 1.76
N GLY A 456 -2.15 35.06 0.44
CA GLY A 456 -1.82 36.16 -0.47
C GLY A 456 -0.32 36.48 -0.55
N THR A 457 0.56 35.72 0.12
CA THR A 457 2.00 36.03 0.16
C THR A 457 2.88 34.78 0.05
N ASP A 458 4.17 34.98 -0.21
CA ASP A 458 5.21 33.93 -0.16
C ASP A 458 5.91 33.83 1.20
N ARG A 459 5.36 34.46 2.24
CA ARG A 459 5.89 34.39 3.60
C ARG A 459 5.29 33.20 4.34
N TYR A 460 6.15 32.44 5.02
CA TYR A 460 5.70 31.40 5.94
C TYR A 460 5.04 31.99 7.19
N ASP A 461 4.06 31.27 7.73
CA ASP A 461 3.15 31.63 8.82
C ASP A 461 3.76 32.57 9.86
N THR A 462 3.28 33.82 9.87
CA THR A 462 3.64 34.86 10.84
C THR A 462 2.60 35.03 11.94
N SER A 463 1.53 34.23 11.95
CA SER A 463 0.56 34.22 13.04
C SER A 463 1.19 33.84 14.38
N GLU A 464 0.47 34.08 15.48
CA GLU A 464 0.90 33.71 16.83
C GLU A 464 1.30 32.22 16.95
N LYS A 465 0.65 31.35 16.18
CA LYS A 465 0.92 29.90 16.20
C LYS A 465 2.25 29.53 15.56
N ARG A 466 2.85 30.42 14.74
CA ARG A 466 4.14 30.27 14.05
C ARG A 466 4.39 28.82 13.62
N ARG A 467 3.50 28.26 12.79
CA ARG A 467 3.64 26.87 12.33
C ARG A 467 4.95 26.72 11.54
N SER A 468 5.65 25.62 11.79
CA SER A 468 6.84 25.28 11.01
C SER A 468 6.46 24.88 9.60
N PRO A 469 7.25 25.24 8.58
CA PRO A 469 7.02 24.74 7.23
C PRO A 469 7.05 23.21 7.14
N ALA A 470 6.25 22.63 6.26
CA ALA A 470 6.18 21.18 6.01
C ALA A 470 5.74 20.82 4.59
N TRP A 471 6.12 19.62 4.13
CA TRP A 471 5.57 18.98 2.93
C TRP A 471 4.34 18.15 3.31
N CYS A 472 3.21 18.85 3.47
CA CYS A 472 1.94 18.24 3.80
C CYS A 472 1.29 17.58 2.58
N ASP A 473 1.41 18.21 1.41
CA ASP A 473 0.73 17.85 0.17
C ASP A 473 1.60 16.91 -0.67
N ARG A 474 1.15 15.67 -0.90
CA ARG A 474 1.99 14.58 -1.41
C ARG A 474 1.35 13.82 -2.56
N LEU A 475 2.18 13.26 -3.43
CA LEU A 475 1.79 12.30 -4.46
C LEU A 475 2.60 11.03 -4.25
N LEU A 476 1.92 9.90 -4.04
CA LEU A 476 2.54 8.59 -3.94
C LEU A 476 1.86 7.63 -4.89
N TYR A 477 2.60 6.66 -5.40
CA TYR A 477 2.07 5.72 -6.37
C TYR A 477 2.56 4.30 -6.13
N ARG A 478 1.79 3.33 -6.59
CA ARG A 478 2.13 1.91 -6.53
C ARG A 478 1.67 1.22 -7.80
N GLY A 479 2.61 0.58 -8.48
CA GLY A 479 2.35 -0.42 -9.51
C GLY A 479 3.65 -1.16 -9.77
N THR A 480 3.57 -2.48 -9.82
CA THR A 480 4.74 -3.34 -9.97
C THR A 480 5.11 -3.45 -11.45
N ASP A 481 6.30 -3.96 -11.74
CA ASP A 481 6.69 -4.39 -13.10
C ASP A 481 6.63 -3.26 -14.15
N GLY A 482 6.86 -2.02 -13.72
CA GLY A 482 6.86 -0.85 -14.60
C GLY A 482 5.48 -0.42 -15.07
N LYS A 483 4.38 -0.86 -14.45
CA LYS A 483 3.01 -0.45 -14.81
C LYS A 483 2.73 1.04 -14.61
N ILE A 484 3.52 1.72 -13.78
CA ILE A 484 3.45 3.16 -13.54
C ILE A 484 4.84 3.72 -13.26
N GLU A 485 5.14 4.86 -13.86
CA GLU A 485 6.34 5.64 -13.63
C GLU A 485 5.94 7.09 -13.43
N GLN A 486 6.40 7.73 -12.35
CA GLN A 486 6.24 9.17 -12.17
C GLN A 486 7.37 9.89 -12.92
N LEU A 487 7.01 10.85 -13.78
CA LEU A 487 7.93 11.58 -14.65
C LEU A 487 8.30 12.96 -14.11
N ASP A 488 7.35 13.63 -13.45
CA ASP A 488 7.56 14.95 -12.86
C ASP A 488 6.89 15.05 -11.48
N TYR A 489 7.43 15.94 -10.64
CA TYR A 489 6.91 16.22 -9.32
C TYR A 489 7.26 17.63 -8.84
N GLY A 490 6.26 18.51 -8.77
CA GLY A 490 6.47 19.93 -8.51
C GLY A 490 5.35 20.57 -7.69
N ARG A 491 5.65 21.78 -7.19
CA ARG A 491 4.67 22.67 -6.56
C ARG A 491 4.37 23.85 -7.49
N HIS A 492 3.25 24.52 -7.25
CA HIS A 492 2.82 25.70 -7.98
C HIS A 492 2.71 26.93 -7.07
N GLU A 493 3.09 28.10 -7.57
CA GLU A 493 3.14 29.35 -6.79
C GLU A 493 1.79 30.07 -6.77
N VAL A 494 0.77 29.40 -6.24
CA VAL A 494 -0.59 29.95 -6.04
C VAL A 494 -0.77 30.40 -4.59
N ARG A 495 -1.25 31.63 -4.38
CA ARG A 495 -1.21 32.31 -3.07
C ARG A 495 -2.55 32.44 -2.37
N VAL A 496 -3.67 32.11 -3.02
CA VAL A 496 -5.01 32.21 -2.41
C VAL A 496 -5.27 31.24 -1.24
N SER A 497 -4.36 30.29 -1.00
CA SER A 497 -4.40 29.35 0.13
C SER A 497 -3.11 29.46 0.95
N ASP A 498 -3.17 29.03 2.21
CA ASP A 498 -1.98 28.84 3.06
C ASP A 498 -1.17 27.58 2.67
N HIS A 499 -1.68 26.80 1.71
CA HIS A 499 -0.96 25.74 1.02
C HIS A 499 -0.67 26.08 -0.45
N ARG A 500 0.42 25.52 -0.97
CA ARG A 500 0.77 25.53 -2.41
C ARG A 500 0.26 24.25 -3.09
N PRO A 501 -0.40 24.33 -4.27
CA PRO A 501 -0.74 23.15 -5.06
C PRO A 501 0.49 22.32 -5.42
N VAL A 502 0.31 21.02 -5.54
CA VAL A 502 1.34 20.07 -5.97
C VAL A 502 0.82 19.26 -7.15
N SER A 503 1.65 19.02 -8.15
CA SER A 503 1.30 18.13 -9.25
C SER A 503 2.42 17.18 -9.63
N GLY A 504 2.06 16.14 -10.37
CA GLY A 504 3.00 15.21 -10.97
C GLY A 504 2.39 14.53 -12.18
N SER A 505 3.24 14.27 -13.17
CA SER A 505 2.88 13.51 -14.36
C SER A 505 3.37 12.07 -14.23
N PHE A 506 2.64 11.14 -14.84
CA PHE A 506 2.89 9.72 -14.78
C PHE A 506 2.70 9.10 -16.16
N ARG A 507 3.50 8.09 -16.45
CA ARG A 507 3.27 7.15 -17.55
C ARG A 507 2.66 5.88 -16.97
N LEU A 508 1.53 5.45 -17.51
CA LEU A 508 0.85 4.22 -17.15
C LEU A 508 0.99 3.23 -18.29
N ARG A 509 1.23 1.96 -17.98
CA ARG A 509 1.15 0.86 -18.95
C ARG A 509 -0.10 0.04 -18.65
N VAL A 510 -1.08 0.13 -19.54
CA VAL A 510 -2.34 -0.61 -19.43
C VAL A 510 -2.31 -1.82 -20.35
N LYS A 511 -2.99 -2.90 -19.96
CA LYS A 511 -3.03 -4.15 -20.71
C LYS A 511 -4.42 -4.43 -21.27
N ARG A 512 -4.43 -5.10 -22.42
CA ARG A 512 -5.59 -5.77 -22.98
C ARG A 512 -5.27 -7.24 -23.18
N VAL A 513 -6.08 -8.11 -22.61
CA VAL A 513 -5.93 -9.57 -22.62
C VAL A 513 -6.53 -10.14 -23.91
N ASP A 514 -5.76 -10.97 -24.61
CA ASP A 514 -6.25 -11.87 -25.65
C ASP A 514 -6.72 -13.18 -25.00
N GLU A 515 -8.02 -13.37 -24.91
CA GLU A 515 -8.64 -14.51 -24.20
C GLU A 515 -8.14 -15.87 -24.71
N ARG A 516 -7.89 -16.00 -26.02
CA ARG A 516 -7.44 -17.27 -26.61
C ARG A 516 -6.01 -17.59 -26.24
N LYS A 517 -5.11 -16.60 -26.34
CA LYS A 517 -3.72 -16.77 -25.93
C LYS A 517 -3.58 -16.95 -24.43
N ARG A 518 -4.43 -16.26 -23.66
CA ARG A 518 -4.49 -16.45 -22.21
C ARG A 518 -4.89 -17.87 -21.85
N ALA A 519 -5.92 -18.42 -22.50
CA ALA A 519 -6.33 -19.81 -22.25
C ALA A 519 -5.19 -20.80 -22.53
N GLN A 520 -4.39 -20.56 -23.57
CA GLN A 520 -3.19 -21.35 -23.85
C GLN A 520 -2.13 -21.20 -22.74
N ALA A 521 -1.82 -19.97 -22.33
CA ALA A 521 -0.87 -19.71 -21.24
C ALA A 521 -1.30 -20.37 -19.91
N VAL A 522 -2.60 -20.40 -19.62
CA VAL A 522 -3.16 -21.12 -18.47
C VAL A 522 -2.91 -22.62 -18.56
N MET A 523 -3.12 -23.24 -19.73
CA MET A 523 -2.83 -24.66 -19.93
C MET A 523 -1.34 -24.96 -19.75
N GLU A 524 -0.46 -24.12 -20.30
CA GLU A 524 0.99 -24.27 -20.17
C GLU A 524 1.44 -24.10 -18.70
N ALA A 525 0.89 -23.12 -17.98
CA ALA A 525 1.15 -22.92 -16.56
C ALA A 525 0.67 -24.12 -15.72
N TYR A 526 -0.51 -24.68 -16.04
CA TYR A 526 -1.03 -25.85 -15.34
C TYR A 526 -0.17 -27.09 -15.58
N ASN A 527 0.26 -27.34 -16.82
CA ASN A 527 1.16 -28.45 -17.14
C ASN A 527 2.49 -28.32 -16.38
N GLY A 528 3.09 -27.12 -16.37
CA GLY A 528 4.31 -26.87 -15.62
C GLY A 528 4.14 -27.07 -14.10
N TRP A 529 2.97 -26.71 -13.56
CA TRP A 529 2.65 -26.99 -12.16
C TRP A 529 2.44 -28.48 -11.88
N GLU A 530 1.79 -29.23 -12.77
CA GLU A 530 1.65 -30.68 -12.61
C GLU A 530 3.01 -31.39 -12.61
N ASP A 531 3.98 -30.94 -13.42
CA ASP A 531 5.35 -31.47 -13.37
C ASP A 531 6.00 -31.24 -12.00
N VAL A 532 5.82 -30.06 -11.41
CA VAL A 532 6.31 -29.73 -10.05
C VAL A 532 5.62 -30.60 -9.00
N ARG A 533 4.29 -30.74 -9.09
CA ARG A 533 3.50 -31.59 -8.19
C ARG A 533 3.96 -33.04 -8.29
N GLN A 534 4.07 -33.59 -9.49
CA GLN A 534 4.46 -34.98 -9.71
C GLN A 534 5.86 -35.25 -9.15
N LYS A 535 6.82 -34.36 -9.43
CA LYS A 535 8.16 -34.44 -8.83
C LYS A 535 8.12 -34.46 -7.31
N HIS A 536 7.30 -33.59 -6.69
CA HIS A 536 7.16 -33.57 -5.24
C HIS A 536 6.55 -34.85 -4.68
N LEU A 537 5.54 -35.42 -5.36
CA LEU A 537 4.94 -36.69 -4.97
C LEU A 537 5.91 -37.86 -5.11
N ASP A 538 6.79 -37.83 -6.10
CA ASP A 538 7.80 -38.87 -6.29
C ASP A 538 8.96 -38.73 -5.30
N ASP A 539 9.39 -37.51 -4.97
CA ASP A 539 10.37 -37.26 -3.89
C ASP A 539 9.83 -37.66 -2.50
N ALA A 540 8.51 -37.65 -2.31
CA ALA A 540 7.87 -38.09 -1.09
C ALA A 540 7.78 -39.62 -0.97
N LYS A 541 7.77 -40.39 -2.07
CA LYS A 541 7.72 -41.86 -2.05
C LYS A 541 9.07 -42.49 -1.74
#